data_AF-A0A430R3R9-F1
#
_entry.id   AF-A0A430R3R9-F1
#
_cell.length_a   1.000
_cell.length_b   1.000
_cell.length_c   1.000
_cell.angle_alpha   90.00
_cell.angle_beta   90.00
_cell.angle_gamma   90.00
#
_symmetry.space_group_name_H-M   'P 1'
#
loop_
_entity.id
_entity.type
_entity.pdbx_description
1 polymer ?
#
loop_
_entity_poly.entity_id
_entity_poly.type
_entity_poly.pdbx_seq_one_letter_code
_entity_poly.pdbx_strand_id
1 'polypeptide(L)'
;MAELRWYEWLDREAHPELKEAVLEALAQGVDAVRRIREERPRGEARSWEAAAWWADRRHLLLLALMGREGTISTLAAHMGMGVRMIYRLLEDWRLHYATFPLRAVAEAPSGELHDATILWNGERYVARVNGVEVPARWAYGWYLAGDPVRAYP
;
A
#
# COMPACT_ATOMS: atom_id res chain seq x y z
N MET A 1 -11.61 -2.86 -13.36
CA MET A 1 -11.37 -2.14 -12.09
C MET A 1 -10.07 -2.66 -11.53
N ALA A 2 -9.11 -1.80 -11.19
CA ALA A 2 -7.91 -2.25 -10.48
C ALA A 2 -8.33 -2.79 -9.11
N GLU A 3 -7.93 -4.01 -8.77
CA GLU A 3 -8.25 -4.63 -7.49
C GLU A 3 -7.48 -3.93 -6.37
N LEU A 4 -8.14 -3.68 -5.24
CA LEU A 4 -7.48 -3.07 -4.08
C LEU A 4 -6.49 -4.04 -3.46
N ARG A 5 -5.31 -3.53 -3.09
CA ARG A 5 -4.22 -4.29 -2.44
C ARG A 5 -4.50 -4.59 -0.96
N TRP A 6 -5.59 -5.31 -0.68
CA TRP A 6 -6.04 -5.62 0.68
C TRP A 6 -5.04 -6.41 1.54
N TYR A 7 -4.10 -7.13 0.90
CA TYR A 7 -3.05 -7.88 1.58
C TYR A 7 -1.93 -6.98 2.13
N GLU A 8 -1.84 -5.72 1.68
CA GLU A 8 -0.91 -4.73 2.24
C GLU A 8 -1.40 -4.16 3.57
N TRP A 9 -2.71 -4.21 3.83
CA TRP A 9 -3.28 -3.77 5.10
C TRP A 9 -3.35 -4.95 6.08
N LEU A 10 -2.36 -5.02 6.98
CA LEU A 10 -2.09 -6.22 7.79
C LEU A 10 -3.08 -6.42 8.93
N ASP A 11 -3.66 -5.35 9.46
CA ASP A 11 -4.53 -5.33 10.63
C ASP A 11 -5.98 -4.92 10.31
N ARG A 12 -6.42 -5.12 9.06
CA ARG A 12 -7.78 -4.76 8.61
C ARG A 12 -8.92 -5.27 9.51
N GLU A 13 -8.74 -6.43 10.14
CA GLU A 13 -9.75 -7.02 11.03
C GLU A 13 -9.78 -6.36 12.42
N ALA A 14 -8.73 -5.62 12.80
CA ALA A 14 -8.69 -4.81 14.02
C ALA A 14 -9.40 -3.45 13.85
N HIS A 15 -9.77 -3.08 12.62
CA HIS A 15 -10.38 -1.79 12.28
C HIS A 15 -11.62 -1.96 11.37
N PRO A 16 -12.68 -2.67 11.83
CA PRO A 16 -13.83 -3.03 10.99
C PRO A 16 -14.57 -1.80 10.42
N GLU A 17 -14.81 -0.77 11.22
CA GLU A 17 -15.49 0.45 10.78
C GLU A 17 -14.71 1.18 9.67
N LEU A 18 -13.37 1.19 9.78
CA LEU A 18 -12.51 1.81 8.78
C LEU A 18 -12.49 1.01 7.48
N LYS A 19 -12.53 -0.33 7.58
CA LYS A 19 -12.63 -1.23 6.43
C LYS A 19 -13.94 -1.03 5.68
N GLU A 20 -15.05 -0.93 6.39
CA GLU A 20 -16.36 -0.62 5.82
C GLU A 20 -16.34 0.74 5.11
N ALA A 21 -15.81 1.79 5.74
CA ALA A 21 -15.71 3.11 5.12
C ALA A 21 -14.86 3.12 3.84
N VAL A 22 -13.79 2.31 3.77
CA VAL A 22 -13.00 2.13 2.54
C VAL A 22 -13.82 1.44 1.45
N LEU A 23 -14.53 0.36 1.79
CA LEU A 23 -15.37 -0.39 0.86
C LEU A 23 -16.52 0.47 0.31
N GLU A 24 -17.15 1.29 1.16
CA GLU A 24 -18.18 2.23 0.76
C GLU A 24 -17.64 3.30 -0.20
N ALA A 25 -16.50 3.90 0.13
CA ALA A 25 -15.87 4.90 -0.74
C ALA A 25 -15.46 4.29 -2.10
N LEU A 26 -14.99 3.03 -2.11
CA LEU A 26 -14.70 2.30 -3.34
C LEU A 26 -15.98 2.08 -4.17
N ALA A 27 -17.06 1.61 -3.55
CA ALA A 27 -18.34 1.34 -4.23
C ALA A 27 -18.95 2.63 -4.81
N GLN A 28 -18.75 3.76 -4.16
CA GLN A 28 -19.15 5.09 -4.64
C GLN A 28 -18.25 5.63 -5.77
N GLY A 29 -17.13 4.97 -6.08
CA GLY A 29 -16.20 5.43 -7.11
C GLY A 29 -15.41 6.69 -6.68
N VAL A 30 -15.12 6.84 -5.39
CA VAL A 30 -14.41 8.02 -4.87
C VAL A 30 -12.97 8.07 -5.40
N ASP A 31 -12.62 9.17 -6.06
CA ASP A 31 -11.23 9.51 -6.37
C ASP A 31 -10.51 10.08 -5.13
N ALA A 32 -9.98 9.17 -4.30
CA ALA A 32 -9.35 9.53 -3.04
C ALA A 32 -8.13 10.46 -3.22
N VAL A 33 -7.34 10.26 -4.27
CA VAL A 33 -6.15 11.08 -4.54
C VAL A 33 -6.54 12.51 -4.84
N ARG A 34 -7.52 12.71 -5.74
CA ARG A 34 -8.05 14.04 -6.04
C ARG A 34 -8.67 14.69 -4.82
N ARG A 35 -9.50 13.99 -4.05
CA ARG A 35 -10.12 14.55 -2.83
C ARG A 35 -9.09 14.98 -1.80
N ILE A 36 -8.08 14.15 -1.51
CA ILE A 36 -6.98 14.53 -0.60
C ILE A 36 -6.21 15.73 -1.16
N ARG A 37 -5.99 15.79 -2.48
CA ARG A 37 -5.31 16.91 -3.12
C ARG A 37 -6.14 18.19 -3.03
N GLU A 38 -7.45 18.15 -3.20
CA GLU A 38 -8.26 19.37 -3.33
C GLU A 38 -8.80 19.86 -1.99
N GLU A 39 -9.20 18.94 -1.12
CA GLU A 39 -10.00 19.27 0.08
C GLU A 39 -9.17 19.35 1.36
N ARG A 40 -8.00 18.70 1.43
CA ARG A 40 -7.17 18.69 2.64
C ARG A 40 -6.68 20.12 2.94
N PRO A 41 -6.92 20.66 4.14
CA PRO A 41 -6.33 21.93 4.57
C PRO A 41 -4.80 21.94 4.46
N ARG A 42 -4.23 23.04 3.99
CA ARG A 42 -2.79 23.22 3.78
C ARG A 42 -2.25 24.45 4.49
N GLY A 43 -0.96 24.41 4.81
CA GLY A 43 -0.25 25.48 5.49
C GLY A 43 -0.17 25.26 7.01
N GLU A 44 0.92 25.71 7.61
CA GLU A 44 1.24 25.49 9.03
C GLU A 44 0.17 26.09 9.97
N ALA A 45 -0.36 27.25 9.62
CA ALA A 45 -1.45 27.93 10.35
C ALA A 45 -2.76 27.12 10.40
N ARG A 46 -2.95 26.16 9.50
CA ARG A 46 -4.15 25.31 9.40
C ARG A 46 -3.88 23.85 9.81
N SER A 47 -2.81 23.62 10.58
CA SER A 47 -2.40 22.29 11.03
C SER A 47 -3.46 21.56 11.86
N TRP A 48 -4.18 22.28 12.73
CA TRP A 48 -5.29 21.72 13.52
C TRP A 48 -6.46 21.28 12.63
N GLU A 49 -6.82 22.09 11.61
CA GLU A 49 -7.86 21.73 10.64
C GLU A 49 -7.45 20.51 9.82
N ALA A 50 -6.18 20.42 9.42
CA ALA A 50 -5.66 19.27 8.71
C ALA A 50 -5.72 18.00 9.58
N ALA A 51 -5.44 18.10 10.87
CA ALA A 51 -5.53 16.97 11.80
C ALA A 51 -6.98 16.49 11.98
N ALA A 52 -7.93 17.42 12.16
CA ALA A 52 -9.35 17.10 12.24
C ALA A 52 -9.85 16.47 10.92
N TRP A 53 -9.50 17.06 9.78
CA TRP A 53 -9.86 16.56 8.46
C TRP A 53 -9.41 15.11 8.26
N TRP A 54 -8.18 14.81 8.68
CA TRP A 54 -7.62 13.46 8.61
C TRP A 54 -8.30 12.47 9.56
N ALA A 55 -8.66 12.89 10.78
CA ALA A 55 -9.37 12.05 11.73
C ALA A 55 -10.66 11.48 11.11
N ASP A 56 -11.39 12.32 10.36
CA ASP A 56 -12.64 11.95 9.70
C ASP A 56 -12.44 11.17 8.39
N ARG A 57 -11.27 11.29 7.74
CA ARG A 57 -11.04 10.84 6.35
C ARG A 57 -9.89 9.86 6.19
N ARG A 58 -9.56 9.11 7.26
CA ARG A 58 -8.52 8.06 7.23
C ARG A 58 -8.75 7.05 6.09
N HIS A 59 -10.00 6.71 5.82
CA HIS A 59 -10.41 5.79 4.76
C HIS A 59 -9.94 6.25 3.37
N LEU A 60 -9.89 7.57 3.11
CA LEU A 60 -9.38 8.09 1.83
C LEU A 60 -7.88 7.80 1.66
N LEU A 61 -7.08 7.92 2.73
CA LEU A 61 -5.66 7.59 2.65
C LEU A 61 -5.47 6.10 2.34
N LEU A 62 -6.20 5.23 3.03
CA LEU A 62 -6.14 3.79 2.81
C LEU A 62 -6.62 3.40 1.40
N LEU A 63 -7.71 3.99 0.93
CA LEU A 63 -8.21 3.78 -0.43
C LEU A 63 -7.17 4.19 -1.48
N ALA A 64 -6.54 5.36 -1.30
CA ALA A 64 -5.48 5.82 -2.18
C ALA A 64 -4.24 4.91 -2.15
N LEU A 65 -3.84 4.44 -0.96
CA LEU A 65 -2.69 3.54 -0.80
C LEU A 65 -2.95 2.19 -1.45
N MET A 66 -4.10 1.57 -1.19
CA MET A 66 -4.43 0.23 -1.72
C MET A 66 -4.80 0.26 -3.20
N GLY A 67 -5.33 1.37 -3.70
CA GLY A 67 -5.68 1.55 -5.12
C GLY A 67 -4.54 2.08 -5.99
N ARG A 68 -3.34 2.29 -5.45
CA ARG A 68 -2.23 2.89 -6.20
C ARG A 68 -1.75 1.96 -7.32
N GLU A 69 -1.34 2.53 -8.44
CA GLU A 69 -0.66 1.79 -9.52
C GLU A 69 0.87 1.75 -9.34
N GLY A 70 1.43 2.74 -8.63
CA GLY A 70 2.87 2.94 -8.49
C GLY A 70 3.42 2.87 -7.07
N THR A 71 4.54 3.56 -6.86
CA THR A 71 5.16 3.68 -5.53
C THR A 71 4.38 4.61 -4.62
N ILE A 72 4.58 4.48 -3.32
CA ILE A 72 4.08 5.46 -2.35
C ILE A 72 4.66 6.85 -2.63
N SER A 73 5.91 6.95 -3.10
CA SER A 73 6.50 8.24 -3.48
C SER A 73 5.74 8.93 -4.62
N THR A 74 5.37 8.17 -5.66
CA THR A 74 4.55 8.68 -6.77
C THR A 74 3.16 9.08 -6.28
N LEU A 75 2.51 8.23 -5.48
CA LEU A 75 1.20 8.51 -4.90
C LEU A 75 1.22 9.78 -4.01
N ALA A 76 2.24 9.91 -3.16
CA ALA A 76 2.41 11.07 -2.27
C ALA A 76 2.55 12.36 -3.07
N ALA A 77 3.33 12.34 -4.16
CA ALA A 77 3.46 13.47 -5.08
C ALA A 77 2.11 13.84 -5.70
N HIS A 78 1.31 12.86 -6.15
CA HIS A 78 -0.03 13.10 -6.67
C HIS A 78 -0.96 13.73 -5.63
N MET A 79 -0.91 13.28 -4.37
CA MET A 79 -1.68 13.86 -3.26
C MET A 79 -1.14 15.23 -2.79
N GLY A 80 0.07 15.61 -3.21
CA GLY A 80 0.70 16.86 -2.78
C GLY A 80 1.15 16.83 -1.32
N MET A 81 1.71 15.70 -0.88
CA MET A 81 2.28 15.54 0.45
C MET A 81 3.57 14.72 0.40
N GLY A 82 4.39 14.85 1.44
CA GLY A 82 5.62 14.06 1.57
C GLY A 82 5.32 12.63 2.03
N VAL A 83 6.13 11.67 1.58
CA VAL A 83 6.06 10.26 1.98
C VAL A 83 6.16 10.09 3.50
N ARG A 84 7.01 10.88 4.17
CA ARG A 84 7.15 10.84 5.64
C ARG A 84 5.83 11.17 6.36
N MET A 85 5.01 12.05 5.80
CA MET A 85 3.70 12.37 6.38
C MET A 85 2.77 11.16 6.29
N ILE A 86 2.78 10.41 5.18
CA ILE A 86 1.96 9.19 5.05
C ILE A 86 2.33 8.19 6.14
N TYR A 87 3.62 7.88 6.31
CA TYR A 87 4.06 6.95 7.34
C TYR A 87 3.72 7.44 8.75
N ARG A 88 3.90 8.73 9.02
CA ARG A 88 3.51 9.32 10.30
C ARG A 88 2.02 9.17 10.58
N LEU A 89 1.14 9.42 9.60
CA LEU A 89 -0.30 9.24 9.78
C LEU A 89 -0.66 7.78 10.06
N LEU A 90 -0.05 6.83 9.34
CA LEU A 90 -0.26 5.40 9.58
C LEU A 90 0.19 5.00 11.00
N GLU A 91 1.36 5.48 11.43
CA GLU A 91 1.89 5.26 12.77
C GLU A 91 1.00 5.88 13.86
N ASP A 92 0.60 7.14 13.70
CA ASP A 92 -0.28 7.87 14.62
C ASP A 92 -1.64 7.18 14.77
N TRP A 93 -2.14 6.52 13.72
CA TRP A 93 -3.39 5.76 13.75
C TRP A 93 -3.21 4.29 14.10
N ARG A 94 -1.97 3.85 14.35
CA ARG A 94 -1.59 2.46 14.65
C ARG A 94 -2.05 1.48 13.57
N LEU A 95 -2.03 1.93 12.31
CA LEU A 95 -2.37 1.12 11.14
C LEU A 95 -1.12 0.45 10.58
N HIS A 96 -1.11 -0.88 10.57
CA HIS A 96 0.00 -1.63 10.01
C HIS A 96 -0.19 -1.82 8.49
N TYR A 97 0.67 -1.14 7.74
CA TYR A 97 0.68 -1.16 6.29
C TYR A 97 2.01 -1.68 5.76
N ALA A 98 1.97 -2.80 5.03
CA ALA A 98 3.13 -3.36 4.36
C ALA A 98 3.34 -2.69 2.99
N THR A 99 4.58 -2.27 2.73
CA THR A 99 4.97 -1.72 1.43
C THR A 99 6.11 -2.56 0.90
N PHE A 100 5.93 -3.13 -0.29
CA PHE A 100 6.96 -4.00 -0.85
C PHE A 100 8.05 -3.13 -1.51
N PRO A 101 9.34 -3.41 -1.23
CA PRO A 101 10.41 -2.61 -1.80
C PRO A 101 10.43 -2.79 -3.32
N LEU A 102 10.70 -1.69 -4.04
CA LEU A 102 10.74 -1.70 -5.50
C LEU A 102 11.88 -2.58 -6.05
N ARG A 103 12.92 -2.78 -5.24
CA ARG A 103 14.04 -3.68 -5.51
C ARG A 103 14.06 -4.77 -4.45
N ALA A 104 14.16 -6.01 -4.90
CA ALA A 104 14.30 -7.18 -4.05
C ALA A 104 15.40 -8.08 -4.59
N VAL A 105 15.76 -9.10 -3.83
CA VAL A 105 16.62 -10.18 -4.29
C VAL A 105 15.74 -11.41 -4.47
N ALA A 106 15.76 -12.00 -5.66
CA ALA A 106 15.04 -13.23 -5.97
C ALA A 106 16.03 -14.40 -6.03
N GLU A 107 15.70 -15.50 -5.35
CA GLU A 107 16.47 -16.75 -5.41
C GLU A 107 15.95 -17.61 -6.57
N ALA A 108 16.83 -17.94 -7.50
CA ALA A 108 16.55 -18.87 -8.58
C ALA A 108 16.43 -20.31 -8.03
N PRO A 109 15.80 -21.24 -8.77
CA PRO A 109 15.77 -22.66 -8.39
C PRO A 109 17.15 -23.29 -8.20
N SER A 110 18.21 -22.69 -8.76
CA SER A 110 19.62 -23.06 -8.58
C SER A 110 20.24 -22.60 -7.25
N GLY A 111 19.55 -21.73 -6.49
CA GLY A 111 20.09 -21.06 -5.31
C GLY A 111 20.84 -19.74 -5.61
N GLU A 112 20.94 -19.35 -6.88
CA GLU A 112 21.53 -18.07 -7.26
C GLU A 112 20.64 -16.89 -6.89
N LEU A 113 21.24 -15.82 -6.39
CA LEU A 113 20.55 -14.59 -6.03
C LEU A 113 20.63 -13.58 -7.17
N HIS A 114 19.49 -13.03 -7.57
CA HIS A 114 19.40 -12.02 -8.62
C HIS A 114 18.69 -10.76 -8.14
N ASP A 115 19.16 -9.61 -8.62
CA ASP A 115 18.43 -8.37 -8.49
C ASP A 115 17.08 -8.47 -9.22
N ALA A 116 16.01 -8.19 -8.48
CA ALA A 116 14.64 -8.21 -8.96
C ALA A 116 14.00 -6.85 -8.79
N THR A 117 13.24 -6.42 -9.80
CA THR A 117 12.31 -5.29 -9.66
C THR A 117 10.93 -5.81 -9.33
N ILE A 118 10.32 -5.31 -8.27
CA ILE A 118 8.99 -5.70 -7.85
C ILE A 118 7.96 -4.80 -8.53
N LEU A 119 7.01 -5.43 -9.21
CA LEU A 119 5.92 -4.76 -9.92
C LEU A 119 4.59 -5.29 -9.44
N TRP A 120 3.58 -4.43 -9.41
CA TRP A 120 2.18 -4.85 -9.25
C TRP A 120 1.57 -4.98 -10.63
N ASN A 121 1.06 -6.16 -10.99
CA ASN A 121 0.49 -6.41 -12.32
C ASN A 121 -1.03 -6.15 -12.38
N GLY A 122 -1.64 -5.70 -11.28
CA GLY A 122 -3.10 -5.53 -11.16
C GLY A 122 -3.77 -6.53 -10.22
N GLU A 123 -3.12 -7.67 -9.95
CA GLU A 123 -3.66 -8.76 -9.12
C GLU A 123 -2.66 -9.22 -8.04
N ARG A 124 -1.37 -9.26 -8.37
CA ARG A 124 -0.31 -9.68 -7.46
C ARG A 124 0.99 -8.93 -7.69
N TYR A 125 1.88 -9.05 -6.72
CA TYR A 125 3.27 -8.66 -6.91
C TYR A 125 4.02 -9.72 -7.74
N VAL A 126 4.71 -9.25 -8.78
CA VAL A 126 5.61 -10.05 -9.61
C VAL A 126 7.03 -9.51 -9.48
N ALA A 127 8.01 -10.42 -9.49
CA ALA A 127 9.41 -10.08 -9.52
C ALA A 127 9.90 -10.14 -10.98
N ARG A 128 10.48 -9.06 -11.47
CA ARG A 128 11.13 -9.02 -12.78
C ARG A 128 12.63 -9.18 -12.62
N VAL A 129 13.17 -10.28 -13.14
CA VAL A 129 14.59 -10.65 -13.11
C VAL A 129 15.08 -10.76 -14.55
N ASN A 130 16.07 -9.96 -14.93
CA ASN A 130 16.63 -9.96 -16.31
C ASN A 130 15.57 -9.90 -17.43
N GLY A 131 14.47 -9.17 -17.20
CA GLY A 131 13.37 -9.03 -18.17
C GLY A 131 12.33 -10.16 -18.14
N VAL A 132 12.53 -11.21 -17.34
CA VAL A 132 11.57 -12.30 -17.13
C VAL A 132 10.75 -12.03 -15.88
N GLU A 133 9.42 -12.22 -15.97
CA GLU A 133 8.53 -12.11 -14.83
C GLU A 133 8.38 -13.48 -14.14
N VAL A 134 8.69 -13.52 -12.86
CA VAL A 134 8.51 -14.69 -12.00
C VAL A 134 7.62 -14.32 -10.81
N PRO A 135 6.87 -15.28 -10.22
CA PRO A 135 6.16 -15.03 -8.98
C PRO A 135 7.15 -14.51 -7.93
N ALA A 136 6.82 -13.38 -7.29
CA ALA A 136 7.65 -12.87 -6.21
C ALA A 136 7.56 -13.83 -5.02
N ARG A 137 8.59 -14.65 -4.81
CA ARG A 137 8.77 -15.46 -3.60
C ARG A 137 9.72 -14.71 -2.68
N TRP A 138 9.20 -14.27 -1.53
CA TRP A 138 9.93 -13.34 -0.68
C TRP A 138 10.90 -14.09 0.23
N ALA A 139 12.20 -13.90 -0.02
CA ALA A 139 13.23 -14.09 1.00
C ALA A 139 13.02 -13.00 2.07
N TYR A 140 13.08 -13.40 3.35
CA TYR A 140 12.89 -12.56 4.55
C TYR A 140 11.44 -12.32 5.01
N GLY A 141 10.81 -13.39 5.51
CA GLY A 141 10.11 -13.33 6.81
C GLY A 141 8.65 -12.87 6.86
N TRP A 142 7.99 -12.58 5.74
CA TRP A 142 6.55 -12.31 5.73
C TRP A 142 5.84 -13.16 4.67
N TYR A 143 5.05 -14.12 5.16
CA TYR A 143 4.26 -15.04 4.35
C TYR A 143 2.98 -14.34 3.90
N LEU A 144 2.69 -14.35 2.60
CA LEU A 144 1.35 -14.04 2.12
C LEU A 144 0.42 -15.16 2.61
N ALA A 145 -0.59 -14.78 3.40
CA ALA A 145 -1.62 -15.73 3.84
C ALA A 145 -2.31 -16.34 2.60
N GLY A 146 -2.09 -17.64 2.38
CA GLY A 146 -2.71 -18.39 1.28
C GLY A 146 -1.79 -19.38 0.57
N ASP A 147 -0.46 -19.26 0.70
CA ASP A 147 0.43 -20.26 0.11
C ASP A 147 0.50 -21.52 0.99
N PRO A 148 0.33 -22.74 0.41
CA PRO A 148 0.58 -23.97 1.15
C PRO A 148 2.05 -24.00 1.56
N VAL A 149 2.28 -24.04 2.87
CA VAL A 149 3.60 -24.28 3.47
C VAL A 149 4.10 -25.60 2.93
N ARG A 150 4.96 -25.58 1.89
CA ARG A 150 5.84 -26.70 1.63
C ARG A 150 6.86 -26.71 2.76
N ALA A 151 6.54 -27.45 3.82
CA ALA A 151 7.56 -28.02 4.66
C ALA A 151 8.40 -28.94 3.76
N TYR A 152 9.53 -28.44 3.28
CA TYR A 152 10.57 -29.34 2.81
C TYR A 152 11.25 -29.96 4.05
N PRO A 153 11.58 -31.26 3.98
CA PRO A 153 12.11 -32.03 5.09
C PRO A 153 13.46 -31.51 5.62
#